data_AF-A0A845YVZ7-F1
#
_entry.id   AF-A0A845YVZ7-F1
#
_cell.length_a   1.000
_cell.length_b   1.000
_cell.length_c   1.000
_cell.angle_alpha   90.00
_cell.angle_beta   90.00
_cell.angle_gamma   90.00
#
_symmetry.space_group_name_H-M   'P 1'
#
loop_
_entity.id
_entity.type
_entity.pdbx_description
1 polymer ?
#
loop_
_entity_poly.entity_id
_entity_poly.type
_entity_poly.pdbx_seq_one_letter_code
_entity_poly.pdbx_strand_id
1 'polypeptide(L)'
;MPPLKAPKTPSGKAPKGSVQVVASHGRLQLRFRHQGKRRYLSIGLPDSPTNRIVAQQTAGQIQLDIISGNFDDTLAKYKPVSSQPQEVPVRIPSVPELWDSFCEIKRQTVAPGTWRNGYCVNTRHLTRCPYNKLEDAQKIYDWAVTSLNPDPARRLIQALSSCCKWAKRANLIETNPFEGLSAEIKIPKKSAENNDIDPFTQAERQVIIEAFTQSKYYAHYAPLVKFLFCTGCRPSEAAGLQWKHISPQEMIHAS
;
A
#
# COMPACT_ATOMS: atom_id res chain seq x y z
N MET A 1 -1.76 10.17 -54.85
CA MET A 1 -0.69 9.27 -55.37
C MET A 1 -1.00 7.84 -54.94
N PRO A 2 -1.07 6.87 -55.87
CA PRO A 2 -1.31 5.47 -55.53
C PRO A 2 -0.04 4.84 -54.90
N PRO A 3 -0.17 3.82 -54.03
CA PRO A 3 0.98 3.14 -53.46
C PRO A 3 1.71 2.31 -54.53
N LEU A 4 3.04 2.43 -54.56
CA LEU A 4 3.95 1.72 -55.45
C LEU A 4 3.79 0.19 -55.29
N LYS A 5 3.42 -0.50 -56.37
CA LYS A 5 3.37 -1.96 -56.44
C LYS A 5 4.79 -2.53 -56.48
N ALA A 6 5.08 -3.49 -55.61
CA ALA A 6 6.31 -4.27 -55.64
C ALA A 6 6.44 -5.09 -56.95
N PRO A 7 7.67 -5.32 -57.46
CA PRO A 7 7.88 -6.01 -58.73
C PRO A 7 7.50 -7.49 -58.61
N LYS A 8 6.66 -7.97 -59.53
CA LYS A 8 6.30 -9.38 -59.66
C LYS A 8 7.22 -10.05 -60.69
N THR A 9 7.81 -11.19 -60.31
CA THR A 9 8.58 -12.06 -61.20
C THR A 9 7.69 -12.73 -62.28
N PRO A 10 8.22 -13.11 -63.46
CA PRO A 10 7.44 -13.56 -64.63
C PRO A 10 6.79 -14.94 -64.49
N SER A 11 7.11 -15.67 -63.42
CA SER A 11 6.37 -16.82 -62.94
C SER A 11 5.82 -16.38 -61.59
N GLY A 12 4.52 -16.53 -61.31
CA GLY A 12 3.86 -16.07 -60.08
C GLY A 12 4.40 -16.62 -58.74
N LYS A 13 5.62 -17.13 -58.73
CA LYS A 13 6.43 -17.52 -57.58
C LYS A 13 7.04 -16.27 -56.94
N ALA A 14 6.88 -16.18 -55.63
CA ALA A 14 7.46 -15.11 -54.83
C ALA A 14 9.00 -15.09 -54.94
N PRO A 15 9.64 -13.91 -54.81
CA PRO A 15 11.08 -13.75 -54.96
C PRO A 15 11.87 -14.64 -53.99
N LYS A 16 13.09 -15.03 -54.38
CA LYS A 16 13.96 -15.92 -53.59
C LYS A 16 14.19 -15.31 -52.20
N GLY A 17 13.82 -16.03 -51.14
CA GLY A 17 13.92 -15.55 -49.75
C GLY A 17 12.67 -14.83 -49.22
N SER A 18 11.56 -14.75 -49.96
CA SER A 18 10.32 -14.15 -49.47
C SER A 18 9.74 -14.95 -48.29
N VAL A 19 9.46 -14.26 -47.19
CA VAL A 19 8.83 -14.85 -46.00
C VAL A 19 7.38 -14.39 -45.92
N GLN A 20 6.44 -15.35 -45.97
CA GLN A 20 5.01 -15.06 -45.93
C GLN A 20 4.44 -15.28 -44.53
N VAL A 21 3.68 -14.31 -44.03
CA VAL A 21 2.86 -14.44 -42.82
C VAL A 21 1.52 -15.06 -43.21
N VAL A 22 1.19 -16.21 -42.62
CA VAL A 22 -0.06 -16.94 -42.88
C VAL A 22 -0.75 -17.25 -41.55
N ALA A 23 -2.08 -17.11 -41.52
CA ALA A 23 -2.89 -17.57 -40.41
C ALA A 23 -3.22 -19.06 -40.58
N SER A 24 -2.99 -19.86 -39.55
CA SER A 24 -3.33 -21.29 -39.51
C SER A 24 -3.95 -21.62 -38.15
N HIS A 25 -5.17 -22.16 -38.14
CA HIS A 25 -5.91 -22.52 -36.92
C HIS A 25 -5.97 -21.37 -35.89
N GLY A 26 -6.24 -20.14 -36.36
CA GLY A 26 -6.32 -18.95 -35.51
C GLY A 26 -4.97 -18.42 -34.98
N ARG A 27 -3.83 -18.98 -35.42
CA ARG A 27 -2.48 -18.56 -35.01
C ARG A 27 -1.63 -18.14 -36.21
N LEU A 28 -0.69 -17.24 -35.98
CA LEU A 28 0.21 -16.73 -37.02
C LEU A 28 1.43 -17.65 -37.21
N GLN A 29 1.76 -17.91 -38.48
CA GLN A 29 2.84 -18.78 -38.90
C GLN A 29 3.59 -18.15 -40.08
N LEU A 30 4.92 -18.22 -40.06
CA LEU A 30 5.78 -17.79 -41.16
C LEU A 30 6.09 -18.98 -42.06
N ARG A 31 5.94 -18.79 -43.38
CA ARG A 31 6.20 -19.79 -44.40
C ARG A 31 7.20 -19.25 -45.41
N PHE A 32 8.28 -19.98 -45.63
CA PHE A 32 9.32 -19.58 -46.58
C PHE A 32 10.12 -20.77 -47.10
N ARG A 33 10.93 -20.52 -48.13
CA ARG A 33 11.83 -21.50 -48.72
C ARG A 33 13.26 -20.96 -48.69
N HIS A 34 14.16 -21.71 -48.08
CA HIS A 34 15.59 -21.39 -48.03
C HIS A 34 16.39 -22.67 -48.33
N GLN A 35 17.44 -22.56 -49.15
CA GLN A 35 18.30 -23.69 -49.57
C GLN A 35 17.53 -24.95 -50.04
N GLY A 36 16.52 -24.75 -50.90
CA GLY A 36 15.73 -25.86 -51.46
C GLY A 36 14.67 -26.45 -50.52
N LYS A 37 14.78 -26.27 -49.19
CA LYS A 37 13.87 -26.78 -48.16
C LYS A 37 12.73 -25.81 -47.84
N ARG A 38 11.52 -26.34 -47.65
CA ARG A 38 10.37 -25.57 -47.13
C ARG A 38 10.48 -25.49 -45.61
N ARG A 39 10.36 -24.30 -45.04
CA ARG A 39 10.43 -24.05 -43.59
C ARG A 39 9.13 -23.40 -43.12
N TYR A 40 8.72 -23.81 -41.92
CA TYR A 40 7.54 -23.29 -41.23
C TYR A 40 7.97 -22.86 -39.83
N LEU A 41 7.61 -21.64 -39.43
CA LEU A 41 7.86 -21.12 -38.09
C LEU A 41 6.54 -20.64 -37.48
N SER A 42 6.04 -21.32 -36.46
CA SER A 42 4.90 -20.81 -35.70
C SER A 42 5.37 -19.75 -34.71
N ILE A 43 4.76 -18.57 -34.76
CA ILE A 43 5.05 -17.46 -33.85
C ILE A 43 4.28 -17.65 -32.53
N GLY A 44 3.25 -18.51 -32.50
CA GLY A 44 2.48 -18.75 -31.29
C GLY A 44 1.63 -17.56 -30.83
N LEU A 45 1.38 -16.59 -31.71
CA LEU A 45 0.48 -15.47 -31.46
C LEU A 45 -0.86 -15.69 -32.17
N PRO A 46 -2.01 -15.34 -31.55
CA PRO A 46 -3.31 -15.38 -32.21
C PRO A 46 -3.37 -14.37 -33.38
N ASP A 47 -4.19 -14.67 -34.38
CA ASP A 47 -4.38 -13.80 -35.54
C ASP A 47 -5.13 -12.50 -35.17
N SER A 48 -4.37 -11.44 -34.87
CA SER A 48 -4.89 -10.09 -34.59
C SER A 48 -4.08 -9.04 -35.36
N PRO A 49 -4.61 -7.82 -35.60
CA PRO A 49 -3.89 -6.76 -36.31
C PRO A 49 -2.52 -6.44 -35.69
N THR A 50 -2.45 -6.35 -34.36
CA THR A 50 -1.20 -6.10 -33.62
C THR A 50 -0.20 -7.25 -33.76
N ASN A 51 -0.68 -8.49 -33.64
CA ASN A 51 0.18 -9.66 -33.75
C ASN A 51 0.68 -9.89 -35.17
N ARG A 52 -0.08 -9.46 -36.18
CA ARG A 52 0.37 -9.46 -37.58
C ARG A 52 1.53 -8.50 -37.82
N ILE A 53 1.58 -7.35 -37.13
CA ILE A 53 2.73 -6.44 -37.21
C ILE A 53 3.99 -7.13 -36.67
N VAL A 54 3.90 -7.78 -35.51
CA VAL A 54 5.02 -8.55 -34.92
C VAL A 54 5.46 -9.66 -35.86
N ALA A 55 4.52 -10.41 -36.43
CA ALA A 55 4.81 -11.45 -37.40
C ALA A 55 5.50 -10.93 -38.67
N GLN A 56 5.09 -9.77 -39.16
CA GLN A 56 5.72 -9.10 -40.30
C GLN A 56 7.15 -8.64 -39.99
N GLN A 57 7.40 -8.12 -38.79
CA GLN A 57 8.74 -7.75 -38.34
C GLN A 57 9.67 -8.97 -38.31
N THR A 58 9.23 -10.08 -37.70
CA THR A 58 9.99 -11.34 -37.69
C THR A 58 10.22 -11.88 -39.10
N ALA A 59 9.23 -11.78 -39.99
CA ALA A 59 9.38 -12.16 -41.40
C ALA A 59 10.45 -11.32 -42.11
N GLY A 60 10.47 -10.00 -41.87
CA GLY A 60 11.49 -9.09 -42.39
C GLY A 60 12.89 -9.42 -41.86
N GLN A 61 13.01 -9.75 -40.57
CA GLN A 61 14.28 -10.15 -39.97
C GLN A 61 14.84 -11.44 -40.60
N ILE A 62 14.00 -12.46 -40.79
CA ILE A 62 14.40 -13.69 -41.49
C ILE A 62 14.88 -13.37 -42.91
N GLN A 63 14.18 -12.48 -43.61
CA GLN A 63 14.56 -12.11 -44.98
C GLN A 63 15.92 -11.39 -45.02
N LEU A 64 16.18 -10.48 -44.08
CA LEU A 64 17.48 -9.79 -43.95
C LEU A 64 18.61 -10.76 -43.61
N ASP A 65 18.37 -11.73 -42.72
CA ASP A 65 19.37 -12.72 -42.34
C ASP A 65 19.67 -13.71 -43.48
N ILE A 66 18.67 -14.06 -44.29
CA ILE A 66 18.87 -14.85 -45.52
C ILE A 66 19.73 -14.09 -46.52
N ILE A 67 19.54 -12.77 -46.66
CA ILE A 67 20.30 -11.93 -47.59
C ILE A 67 21.73 -11.72 -47.10
N SER A 68 21.91 -11.47 -45.79
CA SER A 68 23.22 -11.18 -45.17
C SER A 68 24.05 -12.43 -44.85
N GLY A 69 23.52 -13.64 -45.09
CA GLY A 69 24.22 -14.89 -44.79
C GLY A 69 24.21 -15.30 -43.32
N ASN A 70 23.49 -14.57 -42.45
CA ASN A 70 23.40 -14.80 -41.01
C ASN A 70 22.14 -15.59 -40.60
N PHE A 71 21.59 -16.37 -41.52
CA PHE A 71 20.37 -17.12 -41.29
C PHE A 71 20.59 -18.26 -40.29
N ASP A 72 19.81 -18.24 -39.21
CA ASP A 72 19.80 -19.32 -38.22
C ASP A 72 18.90 -20.48 -38.70
N ASP A 73 19.53 -21.58 -39.14
CA ASP A 73 18.83 -22.77 -39.66
C ASP A 73 18.00 -23.51 -38.59
N THR A 74 18.28 -23.27 -37.30
CA THR A 74 17.51 -23.83 -36.17
C THR A 74 16.20 -23.08 -35.91
N LEU A 75 16.05 -21.89 -36.50
CA LEU A 75 14.95 -20.95 -36.30
C LEU A 75 14.78 -20.45 -34.86
N ALA A 76 15.70 -20.78 -33.94
CA ALA A 76 15.62 -20.40 -32.54
C ALA A 76 15.70 -18.88 -32.37
N LYS A 77 16.55 -18.22 -33.17
CA LYS A 77 16.70 -16.75 -33.22
C LYS A 77 15.39 -16.01 -33.54
N TYR A 78 14.48 -16.64 -34.27
CA TYR A 78 13.27 -16.01 -34.81
C TYR A 78 11.99 -16.42 -34.07
N LYS A 79 12.06 -17.38 -33.15
CA LYS A 79 10.94 -17.65 -32.26
C LYS A 79 10.80 -16.44 -31.34
N PRO A 80 9.58 -15.88 -31.15
CA PRO A 80 9.40 -14.95 -30.08
C PRO A 80 9.86 -15.67 -28.82
N VAL A 81 10.77 -15.03 -28.08
CA VAL A 81 11.14 -15.47 -26.74
C VAL A 81 9.81 -15.72 -26.07
N SER A 82 9.51 -16.99 -25.77
CA SER A 82 8.32 -17.32 -25.03
C SER A 82 8.36 -16.37 -23.86
N SER A 83 7.36 -15.51 -23.73
CA SER A 83 7.00 -14.96 -22.45
C SER A 83 6.52 -16.15 -21.61
N GLN A 84 7.46 -17.02 -21.25
CA GLN A 84 7.53 -17.47 -19.88
C GLN A 84 7.31 -16.18 -19.08
N PRO A 85 6.35 -16.14 -18.16
CA PRO A 85 6.29 -15.05 -17.21
C PRO A 85 7.74 -14.87 -16.77
N GLN A 86 8.36 -13.73 -17.07
CA GLN A 86 9.56 -13.38 -16.35
C GLN A 86 9.09 -13.46 -14.91
N GLU A 87 9.62 -14.42 -14.16
CA GLU A 87 9.60 -14.37 -12.71
C GLU A 87 10.29 -13.05 -12.39
N VAL A 88 9.51 -11.96 -12.36
CA VAL A 88 9.86 -10.79 -11.59
C VAL A 88 10.25 -11.38 -10.25
N PRO A 89 11.50 -11.20 -9.79
CA PRO A 89 11.89 -11.67 -8.48
C PRO A 89 10.78 -11.20 -7.54
N VAL A 90 10.12 -12.13 -6.85
CA VAL A 90 9.04 -11.80 -5.93
C VAL A 90 9.66 -10.86 -4.90
N ARG A 91 9.53 -9.54 -5.13
CA ARG A 91 10.12 -8.53 -4.28
C ARG A 91 9.27 -8.54 -3.04
N ILE A 92 9.75 -9.23 -2.01
CA ILE A 92 9.14 -9.22 -0.70
C ILE A 92 9.19 -7.77 -0.21
N PRO A 93 8.04 -7.12 0.03
CA PRO A 93 8.03 -5.74 0.46
C PRO A 93 8.64 -5.62 1.85
N SER A 94 9.40 -4.56 2.06
CA SER A 94 9.97 -4.21 3.36
C SER A 94 8.88 -3.71 4.31
N VAL A 95 9.17 -3.72 5.61
CA VAL A 95 8.27 -3.23 6.66
C VAL A 95 7.91 -1.75 6.44
N PRO A 96 8.85 -0.83 6.13
CA PRO A 96 8.50 0.55 5.82
C PRO A 96 7.60 0.69 4.60
N GLU A 97 7.83 -0.07 3.53
CA GLU A 97 6.98 -0.02 2.33
C GLU A 97 5.54 -0.46 2.64
N LEU A 98 5.38 -1.55 3.39
CA LEU A 98 4.06 -2.00 3.85
C LEU A 98 3.40 -0.97 4.77
N TRP A 99 4.18 -0.34 5.64
CA TRP A 99 3.70 0.69 6.55
C TRP A 99 3.21 1.92 5.82
N ASP A 100 3.93 2.38 4.79
CA ASP A 100 3.57 3.55 4.00
C ASP A 100 2.26 3.30 3.21
N SER A 101 2.15 2.16 2.52
CA SER A 101 0.90 1.77 1.84
C SER A 101 -0.28 1.63 2.82
N PHE A 102 -0.03 1.07 4.01
CA PHE A 102 -1.05 0.99 5.05
C PHE A 102 -1.48 2.38 5.55
N CYS A 103 -0.52 3.30 5.70
CA CYS A 103 -0.77 4.68 6.11
C CYS A 103 -1.60 5.44 5.08
N GLU A 104 -1.36 5.28 3.78
CA GLU A 104 -2.14 5.93 2.72
C GLU A 104 -3.63 5.59 2.80
N ILE A 105 -3.95 4.31 3.01
CA ILE A 105 -5.33 3.85 3.17
C ILE A 105 -5.94 4.39 4.47
N LYS A 106 -5.19 4.31 5.58
CA LYS A 106 -5.71 4.72 6.89
C LYS A 106 -5.92 6.23 6.99
N ARG A 107 -5.13 7.05 6.30
CA ARG A 107 -5.22 8.51 6.32
C ARG A 107 -6.63 9.03 6.01
N GLN A 108 -7.36 8.35 5.14
CA GLN A 108 -8.71 8.74 4.74
C GLN A 108 -9.78 8.43 5.79
N THR A 109 -9.49 7.55 6.75
CA THR A 109 -10.49 6.98 7.67
C THR A 109 -10.28 7.35 9.13
N VAL A 110 -9.09 7.83 9.50
CA VAL A 110 -8.74 8.12 10.89
C VAL A 110 -8.87 9.60 11.23
N ALA A 111 -9.29 9.89 12.46
CA ALA A 111 -9.34 11.26 12.95
C ALA A 111 -7.94 11.91 13.00
N PRO A 112 -7.83 13.25 12.85
CA PRO A 112 -6.55 13.95 12.85
C PRO A 112 -5.68 13.70 14.09
N GLY A 113 -6.31 13.57 15.27
CA GLY A 113 -5.62 13.24 16.52
C GLY A 113 -4.98 11.86 16.49
N THR A 114 -5.71 10.85 16.00
CA THR A 114 -5.21 9.48 15.83
C THR A 114 -4.07 9.41 14.81
N TRP A 115 -4.18 10.17 13.72
CA TRP A 115 -3.12 10.29 12.73
C TRP A 115 -1.83 10.86 13.32
N ARG A 116 -1.94 12.04 13.96
CA ARG A 116 -0.79 12.75 14.53
C ARG A 116 -0.13 11.98 15.67
N ASN A 117 -0.93 11.46 16.62
CA ASN A 117 -0.42 10.88 17.86
C ASN A 117 -0.11 9.38 17.75
N GLY A 118 -0.60 8.70 16.71
CA GLY A 118 -0.37 7.29 16.46
C GLY A 118 0.52 7.06 15.23
N TYR A 119 -0.04 7.33 14.04
CA TYR A 119 0.62 6.99 12.77
C TYR A 119 1.92 7.75 12.56
N CYS A 120 1.92 9.09 12.69
CA CYS A 120 3.15 9.88 12.52
C CYS A 120 4.23 9.54 13.55
N VAL A 121 3.83 9.22 14.79
CA VAL A 121 4.75 8.79 15.85
C VAL A 121 5.39 7.45 15.48
N ASN A 122 4.58 6.47 15.06
CA ASN A 122 5.06 5.16 14.64
C ASN A 122 5.95 5.24 13.39
N THR A 123 5.61 6.09 12.41
CA THR A 123 6.48 6.36 11.26
C THR A 123 7.84 6.87 11.72
N ARG A 124 7.88 7.82 12.67
CA ARG A 124 9.16 8.33 13.22
C ARG A 124 9.94 7.27 13.99
N HIS A 125 9.28 6.31 14.63
CA HIS A 125 9.97 5.17 15.22
C HIS A 125 10.56 4.26 14.15
N LEU A 126 9.79 3.94 13.10
CA LEU A 126 10.27 3.10 12.00
C LEU A 126 11.45 3.71 11.25
N THR A 127 11.48 5.02 11.04
CA THR A 127 12.63 5.68 10.40
C THR A 127 13.90 5.65 11.25
N ARG A 128 13.78 5.48 12.58
CA ARG A 128 14.90 5.32 13.50
C ARG A 128 15.33 3.86 13.69
N CYS A 129 14.50 2.90 13.28
CA CYS A 129 14.79 1.48 13.40
C CYS A 129 15.81 1.08 12.33
N PRO A 130 16.94 0.43 12.67
CA PRO A 130 17.95 0.03 11.69
C PRO A 130 17.51 -1.19 10.86
N TYR A 131 16.48 -1.90 11.29
CA TYR A 131 15.94 -3.08 10.61
C TYR A 131 14.68 -2.72 9.83
N ASN A 132 14.60 -3.22 8.60
CA ASN A 132 13.51 -2.87 7.67
C ASN A 132 12.87 -4.08 6.98
N LYS A 133 13.41 -5.29 7.11
CA LYS A 133 12.86 -6.48 6.47
C LYS A 133 11.87 -7.21 7.37
N LEU A 134 10.96 -7.97 6.75
CA LEU A 134 10.02 -8.83 7.48
C LEU A 134 10.71 -9.98 8.24
N GLU A 135 11.80 -10.52 7.68
CA GLU A 135 12.63 -11.55 8.33
C GLU A 135 13.30 -11.07 9.63
N ASP A 136 13.48 -9.74 9.76
CA ASP A 136 14.07 -9.11 10.95
C ASP A 136 13.03 -8.73 12.01
N ALA A 137 11.81 -9.27 11.96
CA ALA A 137 10.73 -8.91 12.89
C ALA A 137 11.12 -9.01 14.37
N GLN A 138 11.86 -10.06 14.75
CA GLN A 138 12.38 -10.19 16.11
C GLN A 138 13.38 -9.08 16.45
N LYS A 139 14.27 -8.71 15.51
CA LYS A 139 15.23 -7.62 15.73
C LYS A 139 14.54 -6.26 15.83
N ILE A 140 13.46 -6.05 15.07
CA ILE A 140 12.60 -4.86 15.18
C ILE A 140 11.92 -4.82 16.55
N TYR A 141 11.43 -5.96 17.03
CA TYR A 141 10.85 -6.09 18.36
C TYR A 141 11.88 -5.77 19.45
N ASP A 142 13.05 -6.41 19.40
CA ASP A 142 14.13 -6.20 20.37
C ASP A 142 14.54 -4.72 20.39
N TRP A 143 14.74 -4.12 19.21
CA TRP A 143 15.05 -2.69 19.09
C TRP A 143 13.96 -1.81 19.72
N ALA A 144 12.68 -2.12 19.51
CA ALA A 144 11.58 -1.33 20.05
C ALA A 144 11.56 -1.39 21.59
N VAL A 145 11.78 -2.58 22.17
CA VAL A 145 11.80 -2.79 23.62
C VAL A 145 13.03 -2.13 24.26
N THR A 146 14.20 -2.15 23.61
CA THR A 146 15.42 -1.55 24.16
C THR A 146 15.50 -0.04 23.98
N SER A 147 14.91 0.49 22.89
CA SER A 147 15.12 1.88 22.46
C SER A 147 13.95 2.81 22.79
N LEU A 148 12.79 2.28 23.15
CA LEU A 148 11.56 3.03 23.43
C LEU A 148 11.03 2.72 24.83
N ASN A 149 10.19 3.61 25.35
CA ASN A 149 9.42 3.31 26.57
C ASN A 149 8.42 2.15 26.32
N PRO A 150 8.03 1.38 27.35
CA PRO A 150 7.20 0.17 27.17
C PRO A 150 5.88 0.39 26.43
N ASP A 151 5.15 1.47 26.72
CA ASP A 151 3.87 1.77 26.04
C ASP A 151 4.07 2.17 24.56
N PRO A 152 4.97 3.11 24.20
CA PRO A 152 5.33 3.36 22.81
C PRO A 152 5.83 2.12 22.05
N ALA A 153 6.68 1.30 22.67
CA ALA A 153 7.15 0.04 22.07
C ALA A 153 5.97 -0.89 21.75
N ARG A 154 5.07 -1.09 22.72
CA ARG A 154 3.87 -1.91 22.54
C ARG A 154 2.98 -1.40 21.41
N ARG A 155 2.74 -0.08 21.37
CA ARG A 155 1.91 0.55 20.33
C ARG A 155 2.51 0.41 18.94
N LEU A 156 3.84 0.53 18.81
CA LEU A 156 4.54 0.32 17.55
C LEU A 156 4.34 -1.13 17.06
N ILE A 157 4.61 -2.12 17.91
CA ILE A 157 4.48 -3.53 17.54
C ILE A 157 3.02 -3.89 17.22
N GLN A 158 2.06 -3.36 17.98
CA GLN A 158 0.64 -3.55 17.70
C GLN A 158 0.22 -2.92 16.35
N ALA A 159 0.77 -1.75 16.02
CA ALA A 159 0.52 -1.10 14.74
C ALA A 159 1.15 -1.88 13.57
N LEU A 160 2.37 -2.39 13.72
CA LEU A 160 3.03 -3.26 12.74
C LEU A 160 2.27 -4.58 12.53
N SER A 161 1.77 -5.17 13.61
CA SER A 161 0.89 -6.35 13.53
C SER A 161 -0.40 -6.05 12.75
N SER A 162 -0.99 -4.89 12.98
CA SER A 162 -2.19 -4.44 12.25
C SER A 162 -1.91 -4.19 10.77
N CYS A 163 -0.77 -3.57 10.46
CA CYS A 163 -0.27 -3.37 9.10
C CYS A 163 -0.05 -4.71 8.38
N CYS A 164 0.66 -5.66 9.00
CA CYS A 164 0.92 -6.97 8.42
C CYS A 164 -0.38 -7.81 8.28
N LYS A 165 -1.34 -7.66 9.19
CA LYS A 165 -2.68 -8.26 9.05
C LYS A 165 -3.43 -7.72 7.84
N TRP A 166 -3.31 -6.43 7.54
CA TRP A 166 -3.83 -5.85 6.30
C TRP A 166 -3.07 -6.38 5.08
N ALA A 167 -1.74 -6.37 5.11
CA ALA A 167 -0.90 -6.85 4.01
C ALA A 167 -1.17 -8.31 3.64
N LYS A 168 -1.40 -9.17 4.64
CA LYS A 168 -1.80 -10.58 4.44
C LYS A 168 -3.15 -10.69 3.72
N ARG A 169 -4.15 -9.89 4.11
CA ARG A 169 -5.46 -9.88 3.41
C ARG A 169 -5.35 -9.35 1.97
N ALA A 170 -4.39 -8.47 1.72
CA ALA A 170 -4.07 -7.94 0.39
C ALA A 170 -3.15 -8.87 -0.42
N ASN A 171 -2.81 -10.07 0.08
CA ASN A 171 -1.88 -11.02 -0.53
C ASN A 171 -0.49 -10.44 -0.84
N LEU A 172 -0.04 -9.46 -0.05
CA LEU A 172 1.30 -8.86 -0.17
C LEU A 172 2.36 -9.66 0.61
N ILE A 173 1.92 -10.39 1.63
CA ILE A 173 2.73 -11.26 2.47
C ILE A 173 1.93 -12.50 2.85
N GLU A 174 2.59 -13.61 3.16
CA GLU A 174 1.94 -14.87 3.52
C GLU A 174 1.56 -14.92 5.02
N THR A 175 2.46 -14.43 5.88
CA THR A 175 2.34 -14.52 7.34
C THR A 175 2.54 -13.17 8.01
N ASN A 176 1.95 -12.97 9.19
CA ASN A 176 2.16 -11.77 10.01
C ASN A 176 3.25 -12.06 11.06
N PRO A 177 4.49 -11.56 10.88
CA PRO A 177 5.57 -11.88 11.81
C PRO A 177 5.50 -11.11 13.13
N PHE A 178 4.59 -10.13 13.26
CA PHE A 178 4.37 -9.36 14.49
C PHE A 178 3.11 -9.81 15.25
N GLU A 179 2.51 -10.93 14.87
CA GLU A 179 1.35 -11.48 15.56
C GLU A 179 1.74 -11.93 16.98
N GLY A 180 0.97 -11.53 17.99
CA GLY A 180 1.22 -11.89 19.39
C GLY A 180 2.32 -11.09 20.12
N LEU A 181 3.35 -10.60 19.42
CA LEU A 181 4.54 -9.97 20.05
C LEU A 181 4.21 -8.79 20.98
N SER A 182 3.20 -7.97 20.65
CA SER A 182 2.82 -6.84 21.52
C SER A 182 2.28 -7.26 22.90
N ALA A 183 1.86 -8.52 23.07
CA ALA A 183 1.41 -9.03 24.36
C ALA A 183 2.57 -9.33 25.32
N GLU A 184 3.77 -9.56 24.78
CA GLU A 184 4.98 -9.88 25.56
C GLU A 184 5.56 -8.63 26.25
N ILE A 185 5.25 -7.44 25.74
CA ILE A 185 5.69 -6.17 26.32
C ILE A 185 4.86 -5.86 27.56
N LYS A 186 5.45 -6.12 28.71
CA LYS A 186 4.89 -5.77 30.02
C LYS A 186 4.98 -4.26 30.23
N ILE A 187 3.83 -3.61 30.23
CA ILE A 187 3.73 -2.23 30.69
C ILE A 187 3.73 -2.27 32.21
N PRO A 188 4.68 -1.61 32.90
CA PRO A 188 4.64 -1.49 34.34
C PRO A 188 3.27 -0.95 34.73
N LYS A 189 2.53 -1.71 35.54
CA LYS A 189 1.30 -1.18 36.14
C LYS A 189 1.75 0.03 36.95
N LYS A 190 1.18 1.20 36.67
CA LYS A 190 1.23 2.29 37.65
C LYS A 190 0.73 1.69 38.97
N SER A 191 1.38 2.02 40.09
CA SER A 191 0.96 1.57 41.42
C SER A 191 -0.56 1.76 41.59
N ALA A 192 -1.23 0.90 42.35
CA ALA A 192 -2.67 1.03 42.60
C ALA A 192 -3.02 2.46 43.09
N GLU A 193 -2.13 3.06 43.90
CA GLU A 193 -2.19 4.46 44.36
C GLU A 193 -2.23 5.50 43.23
N ASN A 194 -1.67 5.21 42.04
CA ASN A 194 -1.68 6.12 40.88
C ASN A 194 -2.85 5.88 39.91
N ASN A 195 -3.66 4.83 40.13
CA ASN A 195 -4.84 4.52 39.33
C ASN A 195 -6.16 4.68 40.09
N ASP A 196 -6.10 4.92 41.39
CA ASP A 196 -7.28 5.29 42.15
C ASP A 196 -7.61 6.75 41.82
N ILE A 197 -8.64 6.94 40.99
CA ILE A 197 -9.13 8.27 40.67
C ILE A 197 -9.88 8.73 41.91
N ASP A 198 -9.24 9.57 42.72
CA ASP A 198 -9.84 10.20 43.88
C ASP A 198 -10.79 11.33 43.43
N PRO A 199 -12.13 11.13 43.48
CA PRO A 199 -13.08 12.11 42.98
C PRO A 199 -13.34 13.19 44.02
N PHE A 200 -13.40 14.45 43.58
CA PHE A 200 -13.75 15.55 44.47
C PHE A 200 -15.12 15.35 45.14
N THR A 201 -15.15 15.49 46.46
CA THR A 201 -16.36 15.57 47.27
C THR A 201 -17.20 16.79 46.91
N GLN A 202 -18.46 16.82 47.34
CA GLN A 202 -19.33 17.97 47.11
C GLN A 202 -18.77 19.26 47.72
N ALA A 203 -18.17 19.18 48.91
CA ALA A 203 -17.55 20.32 49.57
C ALA A 203 -16.33 20.84 48.76
N GLU A 204 -15.47 19.94 48.29
CA GLU A 204 -14.30 20.31 47.48
C GLU A 204 -14.71 20.92 46.15
N ARG A 205 -15.71 20.38 45.46
CA ARG A 205 -16.24 20.98 44.23
C ARG A 205 -16.72 22.42 44.47
N GLN A 206 -17.41 22.67 45.57
CA GLN A 206 -17.88 24.01 45.91
C GLN A 206 -16.70 24.97 46.18
N VAL A 207 -15.70 24.53 46.95
CA VAL A 207 -14.49 25.32 47.22
C VAL A 207 -13.73 25.62 45.92
N ILE A 208 -13.62 24.66 45.00
CA ILE A 208 -12.97 24.85 43.70
C ILE A 208 -13.74 25.90 42.88
N ILE A 209 -15.06 25.77 42.76
CA ILE A 209 -15.88 26.74 42.01
C ILE A 209 -15.72 28.14 42.59
N GLU A 210 -15.77 28.28 43.92
CA GLU A 210 -15.63 29.56 44.60
C GLU A 210 -14.24 30.18 44.43
N ALA A 211 -13.19 29.36 44.47
CA ALA A 211 -11.82 29.79 44.17
C ALA A 211 -11.69 30.35 42.74
N PHE A 212 -12.35 29.72 41.76
CA PHE A 212 -12.43 30.29 40.42
C PHE A 212 -13.19 31.62 40.44
N THR A 213 -14.40 31.68 41.03
CA THR A 213 -15.23 32.89 41.09
C THR A 213 -14.52 34.09 41.71
N GLN A 214 -13.74 33.89 42.77
CA GLN A 214 -13.02 34.96 43.47
C GLN A 214 -11.63 35.27 42.86
N SER A 215 -11.17 34.46 41.90
CA SER A 215 -9.84 34.63 41.30
C SER A 215 -9.77 35.86 40.41
N LYS A 216 -8.84 36.77 40.73
CA LYS A 216 -8.50 37.92 39.87
C LYS A 216 -8.15 37.51 38.43
N TYR A 217 -7.57 36.34 38.23
CA TYR A 217 -7.06 35.90 36.93
C TYR A 217 -8.00 34.92 36.21
N TYR A 218 -8.74 34.10 36.96
CA TYR A 218 -9.47 32.95 36.39
C TYR A 218 -10.98 32.98 36.60
N ALA A 219 -11.55 34.07 37.14
CA ALA A 219 -13.01 34.22 37.33
C ALA A 219 -13.83 33.95 36.08
N HIS A 220 -13.31 34.25 34.90
CA HIS A 220 -13.98 34.00 33.63
C HIS A 220 -14.18 32.50 33.32
N TYR A 221 -13.42 31.59 33.94
CA TYR A 221 -13.63 30.14 33.81
C TYR A 221 -14.63 29.57 34.82
N ALA A 222 -15.08 30.32 35.82
CA ALA A 222 -15.99 29.82 36.84
C ALA A 222 -17.29 29.20 36.26
N PRO A 223 -17.96 29.81 35.25
CA PRO A 223 -19.13 29.19 34.63
C PRO A 223 -18.81 27.86 33.94
N LEU A 224 -17.64 27.75 33.28
CA LEU A 224 -17.20 26.53 32.61
C LEU A 224 -16.91 25.42 33.62
N VAL A 225 -16.18 25.71 34.69
CA VAL A 225 -15.87 24.74 35.75
C VAL A 225 -17.14 24.23 36.42
N LYS A 226 -18.07 25.13 36.74
CA LYS A 226 -19.39 24.76 37.28
C LYS A 226 -20.16 23.88 36.29
N PHE A 227 -20.19 24.23 35.01
CA PHE A 227 -20.85 23.46 33.97
C PHE A 227 -20.29 22.03 33.85
N LEU A 228 -18.96 21.88 33.88
CA LEU A 228 -18.29 20.58 33.83
C LEU A 228 -18.64 19.71 35.05
N PHE A 229 -18.68 20.28 36.26
CA PHE A 229 -19.09 19.54 37.46
C PHE A 229 -20.55 19.13 37.45
N CYS A 230 -21.44 19.94 36.87
CA CYS A 230 -22.87 19.63 36.80
C CYS A 230 -23.22 18.61 35.71
N THR A 231 -22.52 18.64 34.57
CA THR A 231 -22.88 17.81 33.40
C THR A 231 -22.01 16.58 33.24
N GLY A 232 -20.79 16.58 33.81
CA GLY A 232 -19.82 15.50 33.61
C GLY A 232 -19.33 15.34 32.18
N CYS A 233 -19.60 16.31 31.28
CA CYS A 233 -19.16 16.23 29.90
C CYS A 233 -17.64 16.43 29.79
N ARG A 234 -17.06 15.95 28.68
CA ARG A 234 -15.63 16.14 28.43
C ARG A 234 -15.34 17.61 28.13
N PRO A 235 -14.15 18.15 28.48
CA PRO A 235 -13.80 19.54 28.17
C PRO A 235 -13.97 19.92 26.69
N SER A 236 -13.69 19.00 25.77
CA SER A 236 -13.91 19.22 24.33
C SER A 236 -15.40 19.31 23.93
N GLU A 237 -16.28 18.63 24.66
CA GLU A 237 -17.73 18.69 24.44
C GLU A 237 -18.28 20.02 24.95
N ALA A 238 -17.86 20.46 26.14
CA ALA A 238 -18.20 21.80 26.66
C ALA A 238 -17.71 22.92 25.74
N ALA A 239 -16.46 22.84 25.26
CA ALA A 239 -15.90 23.83 24.36
C ALA A 239 -16.60 23.87 22.98
N GLY A 240 -17.15 22.75 22.52
CA GLY A 240 -17.90 22.64 21.26
C GLY A 240 -19.38 23.04 21.38
N LEU A 241 -19.87 23.31 22.59
CA LEU A 241 -21.28 23.64 22.82
C LEU A 241 -21.61 25.02 22.25
N GLN A 242 -22.76 25.12 21.57
CA GLN A 242 -23.28 26.35 20.97
C GLN A 242 -24.75 26.46 21.32
N TRP A 243 -25.31 27.67 21.33
CA TRP A 243 -26.72 27.91 21.67
C TRP A 243 -27.71 27.09 20.81
N LYS A 244 -27.37 26.81 19.54
CA LYS A 244 -28.19 25.95 18.66
C LYS A 244 -28.30 24.49 19.12
N HIS A 245 -27.43 24.04 20.02
CA HIS A 245 -27.47 22.70 20.61
C HIS A 245 -28.37 22.64 21.85
N ILE A 246 -28.91 23.77 22.31
CA ILE A 246 -29.77 23.85 23.49
C ILE A 246 -31.22 23.99 23.03
N SER A 247 -32.05 23.01 23.36
CA SER A 247 -33.49 23.10 23.13
C SER A 247 -34.13 24.04 24.17
N PRO A 248 -35.02 24.98 23.77
CA PRO A 248 -35.74 25.84 24.71
C PRO A 248 -36.71 25.12 25.65
N GLN A 249 -37.02 23.84 25.39
CA GLN A 249 -38.18 23.15 25.98
C GLN A 249 -37.91 22.53 27.37
N GLU A 250 -36.67 22.53 27.87
CA GLU A 250 -36.30 21.91 29.15
C GLU A 250 -35.32 22.79 29.96
N MET A 251 -35.62 24.07 30.13
CA MET A 251 -34.87 24.93 31.04
C MET A 251 -35.33 24.70 32.49
N ILE A 252 -34.61 23.86 33.23
CA ILE A 252 -34.82 23.72 34.67
C ILE A 252 -34.27 24.97 35.34
N HIS A 253 -35.16 25.84 35.84
CA HIS A 253 -34.77 26.91 36.76
C HIS A 253 -34.29 26.27 38.06
N ALA A 254 -32.96 26.18 38.25
CA ALA A 254 -32.41 25.85 39.55
C ALA A 254 -32.73 27.01 40.51
N SER A 255 -33.59 26.73 41.49
CA SER A 255 -33.95 27.61 42.60
C SER A 255 -32.82 27.74 43.60
#